data_AF-A0AA95H1P9-F1
#
_entry.id   AF-A0AA95H1P9-F1
#
_cell.length_a   1.000
_cell.length_b   1.000
_cell.length_c   1.000
_cell.angle_alpha   90.00
_cell.angle_beta   90.00
_cell.angle_gamma   90.00
#
_symmetry.space_group_name_H-M   'P 1'
#
loop_
_entity.id
_entity.type
_entity.pdbx_description
1 polymer ?
#
loop_
_entity_poly.entity_id
_entity_poly.type
_entity_poly.pdbx_seq_one_letter_code
_entity_poly.pdbx_strand_id
1 'polypeptide(L)'
;MATSKNAGNPSAYSRIHRLKSFDGIQADSVTEAAAESIAGLIEMYGESGPPTAPLMTMKIAVSAAESAEVAAERLAHAFSNWLLGQAPHASCHLVEVDTVLGYRYSLVRGFLAVEPPQMDTADGVIFASAKELISDVILGFSAYLDTLFTSLSPEVWGMSIGRPGGVIVLLYGGLIAGQDNLPADKIQLLGPSIHLARSERTDPGLEPKAYAKAAHWWVAKLNTMFSIATEPANYAPVGVYDEAMALEKLVTLEQVFRDCQSLATITRDNHARLSLSFQALGRFDGLISGFKWDSLFTHRTASGLLQTLRDRIPPEVHPVLLPRAERAVEALVKIRDGFFEARRASADGIQVPNKKTGQLEEISLEQATREWLTLYRNSLHGFDQSHRKPRDRALFAAHDGRIPGEIADLAWLQLLVLVSRPELLIRFSPPKK
;
A
#
# COMPACT_ATOMS: atom_id res chain seq x y z
N MET A 1 -11.36 -21.47 2.83
CA MET A 1 -11.61 -22.20 4.09
C MET A 1 -13.11 -22.10 4.36
N ALA A 2 -13.53 -21.55 5.49
CA ALA A 2 -14.94 -21.26 5.77
C ALA A 2 -15.51 -20.21 4.80
N THR A 3 -16.79 -20.35 4.54
CA THR A 3 -17.67 -19.48 3.76
C THR A 3 -19.01 -19.41 4.47
N SER A 4 -19.90 -18.51 4.09
CA SER A 4 -21.26 -18.48 4.65
C SER A 4 -22.02 -19.80 4.55
N LYS A 5 -21.68 -20.68 3.59
CA LYS A 5 -22.32 -21.99 3.41
C LYS A 5 -21.88 -23.07 4.39
N ASN A 6 -20.71 -22.94 5.00
CA ASN A 6 -20.11 -23.96 5.87
C ASN A 6 -19.50 -23.40 7.16
N ALA A 7 -19.82 -22.15 7.53
CA ALA A 7 -19.28 -21.47 8.69
C ALA A 7 -19.59 -22.19 10.02
N GLY A 8 -20.74 -22.86 10.11
CA GLY A 8 -21.12 -23.64 11.29
C GLY A 8 -20.40 -25.00 11.41
N ASN A 9 -19.59 -25.39 10.42
CA ASN A 9 -18.81 -26.63 10.47
C ASN A 9 -17.38 -26.34 11.00
N PRO A 10 -16.99 -26.84 12.18
CA PRO A 10 -15.63 -26.65 12.71
C PRO A 10 -14.52 -27.10 11.74
N SER A 11 -14.77 -28.13 10.92
CA SER A 11 -13.79 -28.63 9.96
C SER A 11 -13.43 -27.59 8.88
N ALA A 12 -14.27 -26.58 8.67
CA ALA A 12 -14.02 -25.50 7.72
C ALA A 12 -12.81 -24.62 8.13
N TYR A 13 -12.45 -24.64 9.41
CA TYR A 13 -11.33 -23.88 9.99
C TYR A 13 -10.08 -24.75 10.23
N SER A 14 -10.15 -26.06 9.95
CA SER A 14 -9.08 -27.02 10.22
C SER A 14 -7.73 -26.68 9.59
N ARG A 15 -7.71 -25.89 8.50
CA ARG A 15 -6.46 -25.41 7.89
C ARG A 15 -5.63 -24.52 8.82
N ILE A 16 -6.23 -23.87 9.81
CA ILE A 16 -5.51 -23.04 10.78
C ILE A 16 -4.57 -23.89 11.62
N HIS A 17 -4.87 -25.18 11.85
CA HIS A 17 -3.97 -26.10 12.55
C HIS A 17 -2.63 -26.30 11.84
N ARG A 18 -2.48 -25.91 10.58
CA ARG A 18 -1.17 -25.88 9.91
C ARG A 18 -0.19 -24.89 10.56
N LEU A 19 -0.70 -23.92 11.31
CA LEU A 19 0.11 -22.96 12.07
C LEU A 19 0.60 -23.50 13.42
N LYS A 20 0.26 -24.75 13.77
CA LYS A 20 0.60 -25.35 15.07
C LYS A 20 2.11 -25.40 15.35
N SER A 21 2.95 -25.48 14.31
CA SER A 21 4.41 -25.44 14.47
C SER A 21 4.94 -24.11 15.04
N PHE A 22 4.08 -23.09 15.11
CA PHE A 22 4.39 -21.77 15.61
C PHE A 22 3.67 -21.44 16.93
N ASP A 23 2.99 -22.43 17.54
CA ASP A 23 2.41 -22.28 18.88
C ASP A 23 3.52 -22.04 19.91
N GLY A 24 3.25 -21.18 20.90
CA GLY A 24 4.22 -20.81 21.94
C GLY A 24 5.32 -19.83 21.51
N ILE A 25 5.29 -19.32 20.27
CA ILE A 25 6.21 -18.24 19.82
C ILE A 25 5.80 -16.87 20.41
N GLN A 26 4.51 -16.67 20.67
CA GLN A 26 4.02 -15.44 21.29
C GLN A 26 4.31 -15.43 22.79
N ALA A 27 4.75 -14.28 23.30
CA ALA A 27 4.95 -14.08 24.73
C ALA A 27 3.61 -13.96 25.46
N ASP A 28 3.54 -14.48 26.69
CA ASP A 28 2.32 -14.45 27.52
C ASP A 28 1.78 -13.02 27.73
N SER A 29 2.68 -12.04 27.82
CA SER A 29 2.33 -10.61 27.95
C SER A 29 1.51 -10.08 26.77
N VAL A 30 1.64 -10.67 25.57
CA VAL A 30 0.83 -10.30 24.40
C VAL A 30 -0.61 -10.77 24.58
N THR A 31 -0.80 -11.97 25.14
CA THR A 31 -2.12 -12.55 25.40
C THR A 31 -2.84 -11.78 26.51
N GLU A 32 -2.14 -11.39 27.57
CA GLU A 32 -2.67 -10.56 28.65
C GLU A 32 -3.09 -9.17 28.13
N ALA A 33 -2.21 -8.48 27.41
CA ALA A 33 -2.52 -7.18 26.82
C ALA A 33 -3.70 -7.24 25.82
N ALA A 34 -3.82 -8.35 25.08
CA ALA A 34 -4.93 -8.59 24.18
C ALA A 34 -6.26 -8.77 24.95
N ALA A 35 -6.26 -9.50 26.06
CA ALA A 35 -7.44 -9.68 26.91
C ALA A 35 -7.90 -8.35 27.52
N GLU A 36 -6.97 -7.54 28.03
CA GLU A 36 -7.25 -6.18 28.54
C GLU A 36 -7.84 -5.29 27.45
N SER A 37 -7.25 -5.31 26.25
CA SER A 37 -7.73 -4.52 25.11
C SER A 37 -9.15 -4.92 24.69
N ILE A 38 -9.45 -6.22 24.67
CA ILE A 38 -10.80 -6.73 24.34
C ILE A 38 -11.80 -6.31 25.42
N ALA A 39 -11.45 -6.43 26.70
CA ALA A 39 -12.31 -6.01 27.80
C ALA A 39 -12.63 -4.51 27.70
N GLY A 40 -11.62 -3.67 27.44
CA GLY A 40 -11.80 -2.24 27.26
C GLY A 40 -12.69 -1.89 26.06
N LEU A 41 -12.57 -2.62 24.93
CA LEU A 41 -13.45 -2.43 23.77
C LEU A 41 -14.90 -2.80 24.08
N ILE A 42 -15.13 -3.91 24.80
CA ILE A 42 -16.47 -4.34 25.21
C ILE A 42 -17.08 -3.35 26.19
N GLU A 43 -16.31 -2.85 27.17
CA GLU A 43 -16.78 -1.84 28.12
C GLU A 43 -17.14 -0.52 27.43
N MET A 44 -16.29 -0.06 26.49
CA MET A 44 -16.47 1.23 25.81
C MET A 44 -17.67 1.22 24.85
N TYR A 45 -17.90 0.12 24.16
CA TYR A 45 -18.86 0.08 23.04
C TYR A 45 -20.08 -0.79 23.29
N GLY A 46 -20.02 -1.75 24.22
CA GLY A 46 -21.09 -2.69 24.50
C GLY A 46 -21.57 -3.46 23.25
N GLU A 47 -22.81 -3.97 23.30
CA GLU A 47 -23.43 -4.67 22.16
C GLU A 47 -23.91 -3.72 21.05
N SER A 48 -24.13 -2.44 21.38
CA SER A 48 -24.60 -1.39 20.46
C SER A 48 -23.47 -0.57 19.83
N GLY A 49 -22.23 -1.08 19.93
CA GLY A 49 -21.02 -0.43 19.45
C GLY A 49 -20.97 -0.20 17.95
N PRO A 50 -20.00 0.61 17.46
CA PRO A 50 -19.77 0.73 16.03
C PRO A 50 -19.41 -0.65 15.44
N PRO A 51 -19.79 -0.94 14.18
CA PRO A 51 -19.50 -2.22 13.53
C PRO A 51 -18.01 -2.62 13.50
N THR A 52 -17.11 -1.63 13.67
CA THR A 52 -15.66 -1.81 13.75
C THR A 52 -15.19 -2.47 15.05
N ALA A 53 -15.90 -2.29 16.17
CA ALA A 53 -15.48 -2.84 17.46
C ALA A 53 -15.46 -4.39 17.46
N PRO A 54 -16.51 -5.11 16.99
CA PRO A 54 -16.46 -6.57 16.85
C PRO A 54 -15.35 -7.07 15.92
N LEU A 55 -15.06 -6.35 14.82
CA LEU A 55 -13.99 -6.72 13.89
C LEU A 55 -12.61 -6.56 14.52
N MET A 56 -12.40 -5.50 15.31
CA MET A 56 -11.17 -5.29 16.05
C MET A 56 -10.99 -6.33 17.16
N THR A 57 -12.04 -6.60 17.94
CA THR A 57 -12.05 -7.67 18.95
C THR A 57 -11.71 -9.01 18.34
N MET A 58 -12.30 -9.36 17.18
CA MET A 58 -11.95 -10.58 16.45
C MET A 58 -10.47 -10.59 16.03
N LYS A 59 -9.96 -9.48 15.45
CA LYS A 59 -8.56 -9.39 15.02
C LYS A 59 -7.60 -9.60 16.19
N ILE A 60 -7.83 -8.93 17.31
CA ILE A 60 -7.02 -9.07 18.53
C ILE A 60 -7.11 -10.51 19.07
N ALA A 61 -8.33 -11.03 19.26
CA ALA A 61 -8.56 -12.35 19.85
C ALA A 61 -7.93 -13.49 19.05
N VAL A 62 -8.01 -13.43 17.72
CA VAL A 62 -7.43 -14.43 16.83
C VAL A 62 -5.92 -14.25 16.68
N SER A 63 -5.43 -13.00 16.60
CA SER A 63 -3.99 -12.72 16.50
C SER A 63 -3.23 -13.18 17.75
N ALA A 64 -3.79 -12.95 18.94
CA ALA A 64 -3.18 -13.25 20.23
C ALA A 64 -3.61 -14.60 20.84
N ALA A 65 -4.18 -15.51 20.05
CA ALA A 65 -4.54 -16.82 20.58
C ALA A 65 -3.29 -17.68 20.80
N GLU A 66 -3.16 -18.27 21.99
CA GLU A 66 -2.00 -19.04 22.46
C GLU A 66 -1.65 -20.24 21.56
N SER A 67 -2.64 -20.80 20.88
CA SER A 67 -2.48 -21.91 19.95
C SER A 67 -3.30 -21.74 18.68
N ALA A 68 -2.92 -22.45 17.63
CA ALA A 68 -3.67 -22.53 16.39
C ALA A 68 -5.09 -23.11 16.58
N GLU A 69 -5.29 -23.96 17.58
CA GLU A 69 -6.60 -24.52 17.94
C GLU A 69 -7.52 -23.44 18.53
N VAL A 70 -7.05 -22.71 19.54
CA VAL A 70 -7.79 -21.60 20.15
C VAL A 70 -8.06 -20.50 19.10
N ALA A 71 -7.10 -20.25 18.20
CA ALA A 71 -7.30 -19.31 17.08
C ALA A 71 -8.45 -19.74 16.16
N ALA A 72 -8.53 -21.03 15.83
CA ALA A 72 -9.56 -21.58 14.97
C ALA A 72 -10.95 -21.48 15.62
N GLU A 73 -11.05 -21.77 16.92
CA GLU A 73 -12.28 -21.64 17.69
C GLU A 73 -12.77 -20.19 17.78
N ARG A 74 -11.88 -19.27 18.18
CA ARG A 74 -12.17 -17.83 18.27
C ARG A 74 -12.59 -17.28 16.91
N LEU A 75 -11.91 -17.69 15.83
CA LEU A 75 -12.28 -17.29 14.49
C LEU A 75 -13.63 -17.86 14.08
N ALA A 76 -13.90 -19.13 14.34
CA ALA A 76 -15.18 -19.76 13.98
C ALA A 76 -16.37 -19.07 14.65
N HIS A 77 -16.21 -18.74 15.94
CA HIS A 77 -17.19 -17.98 16.71
C HIS A 77 -17.41 -16.59 16.13
N ALA A 78 -16.35 -15.79 16.00
CA ALA A 78 -16.45 -14.40 15.53
C ALA A 78 -16.92 -14.30 14.07
N PHE A 79 -16.46 -15.20 13.20
CA PHE A 79 -16.88 -15.25 11.80
C PHE A 79 -18.39 -15.51 11.68
N SER A 80 -18.89 -16.51 12.42
CA SER A 80 -20.30 -16.92 12.34
C SER A 80 -21.24 -15.93 13.03
N ASN A 81 -20.86 -15.43 14.21
CA ASN A 81 -21.75 -14.62 15.03
C ASN A 81 -21.69 -13.12 14.71
N TRP A 82 -20.56 -12.63 14.18
CA TRP A 82 -20.38 -11.20 13.94
C TRP A 82 -20.21 -10.88 12.46
N LEU A 83 -19.24 -11.51 11.79
CA LEU A 83 -18.91 -11.11 10.42
C LEU A 83 -20.03 -11.44 9.42
N LEU A 84 -20.62 -12.64 9.49
CA LEU A 84 -21.70 -13.02 8.58
C LEU A 84 -22.96 -12.15 8.70
N GLY A 85 -23.21 -11.58 9.88
CA GLY A 85 -24.30 -10.62 10.08
C GLY A 85 -24.10 -9.31 9.32
N GLN A 86 -22.84 -8.86 9.18
CA GLN A 86 -22.49 -7.64 8.46
C GLN A 86 -22.16 -7.89 6.97
N ALA A 87 -21.66 -9.08 6.65
CA ALA A 87 -21.16 -9.46 5.35
C ALA A 87 -21.62 -10.89 4.99
N PRO A 88 -22.85 -11.06 4.45
CA PRO A 88 -23.46 -12.38 4.21
C PRO A 88 -22.69 -13.27 3.22
N HIS A 89 -21.84 -12.67 2.40
CA HIS A 89 -21.01 -13.36 1.42
C HIS A 89 -19.55 -13.50 1.86
N ALA A 90 -19.27 -13.28 3.15
CA ALA A 90 -17.92 -13.34 3.66
C ALA A 90 -17.30 -14.74 3.50
N SER A 91 -15.98 -14.76 3.35
CA SER A 91 -15.19 -15.97 3.27
C SER A 91 -13.87 -15.81 3.99
N CYS A 92 -13.40 -16.90 4.58
CA CYS A 92 -12.15 -17.00 5.30
C CYS A 92 -11.14 -17.81 4.48
N HIS A 93 -9.90 -17.35 4.46
CA HIS A 93 -8.76 -17.96 3.77
C HIS A 93 -7.52 -17.89 4.66
N LEU A 94 -6.55 -18.74 4.37
CA LEU A 94 -5.25 -18.77 5.04
C LEU A 94 -4.20 -18.61 3.96
N VAL A 95 -3.34 -17.61 4.14
CA VAL A 95 -2.10 -17.44 3.40
C VAL A 95 -1.00 -18.01 4.29
N GLU A 96 -0.46 -19.15 3.89
CA GLU A 96 0.65 -19.79 4.60
C GLU A 96 1.96 -19.11 4.20
N VAL A 97 2.81 -18.80 5.17
CA VAL A 97 4.13 -18.23 4.94
C VAL A 97 5.16 -19.32 5.18
N ASP A 98 5.93 -19.62 4.15
CA ASP A 98 7.04 -20.58 4.26
C ASP A 98 8.12 -20.03 5.21
N THR A 99 8.63 -20.85 6.12
CA THR A 99 9.72 -20.49 7.04
C THR A 99 10.98 -20.06 6.30
N VAL A 100 11.19 -20.56 5.08
CA VAL A 100 12.29 -20.14 4.19
C VAL A 100 12.28 -18.63 3.99
N LEU A 101 11.11 -18.00 3.84
CA LEU A 101 11.03 -16.55 3.68
C LEU A 101 11.51 -15.82 4.93
N GLY A 102 11.09 -16.28 6.12
CA GLY A 102 11.57 -15.76 7.39
C GLY A 102 13.09 -15.87 7.52
N TYR A 103 13.66 -17.04 7.18
CA TYR A 103 15.11 -17.24 7.20
C TYR A 103 15.86 -16.32 6.24
N ARG A 104 15.33 -16.07 5.04
CA ARG A 104 15.96 -15.15 4.09
C ARG A 104 16.02 -13.72 4.63
N TYR A 105 14.97 -13.25 5.30
CA TYR A 105 14.98 -11.94 5.97
C TYR A 105 15.95 -11.90 7.16
N SER A 106 15.94 -12.94 7.99
CA SER A 106 16.83 -13.05 9.15
C SER A 106 18.31 -13.14 8.73
N LEU A 107 18.62 -13.80 7.63
CA LEU A 107 19.99 -13.98 7.13
C LEU A 107 20.65 -12.65 6.73
N VAL A 108 19.91 -11.74 6.10
CA VAL A 108 20.43 -10.39 5.77
C VAL A 108 20.83 -9.63 7.04
N ARG A 109 19.95 -9.62 8.06
CA ARG A 109 20.26 -9.01 9.36
C ARG A 109 21.39 -9.75 10.08
N GLY A 110 21.44 -11.07 9.90
CA GLY A 110 22.47 -11.97 10.40
C GLY A 110 23.86 -11.52 9.97
N PHE A 111 24.07 -11.37 8.66
CA PHE A 111 25.36 -10.95 8.10
C PHE A 111 25.78 -9.56 8.58
N LEU A 112 24.86 -8.60 8.62
CA LEU A 112 25.15 -7.25 9.14
C LEU A 112 25.59 -7.23 10.61
N ALA A 113 25.14 -8.18 11.42
CA ALA A 113 25.50 -8.25 12.83
C ALA A 113 26.84 -8.97 13.08
N VAL A 114 27.28 -9.82 12.14
CA VAL A 114 28.55 -10.56 12.24
C VAL A 114 29.74 -9.68 11.81
N GLU A 115 29.50 -8.61 11.06
CA GLU A 115 30.49 -7.58 10.70
C GLU A 115 30.34 -6.28 11.53
N PRO A 116 30.73 -6.18 12.81
CA PRO A 116 30.75 -4.88 13.46
C PRO A 116 32.04 -4.11 13.11
N PRO A 117 31.98 -2.82 12.73
CA PRO A 117 32.92 -1.88 13.31
C PRO A 117 32.61 -1.80 14.82
N GLN A 118 33.65 -1.99 15.64
CA GLN A 118 33.67 -1.89 17.10
C GLN A 118 32.65 -0.88 17.67
N MET A 119 31.49 -1.35 18.12
CA MET A 119 30.63 -0.62 19.05
C MET A 119 30.08 -1.60 20.07
N ASP A 120 30.60 -1.52 21.30
CA ASP A 120 30.02 -2.18 22.47
C ASP A 120 28.58 -1.71 22.65
N THR A 121 27.61 -2.52 22.22
CA THR A 121 26.21 -2.30 22.60
C THR A 121 25.98 -2.98 23.94
N ALA A 122 25.93 -2.19 25.01
CA ALA A 122 25.80 -2.63 26.40
C ALA A 122 24.54 -3.46 26.72
N ASP A 123 23.58 -3.57 25.79
CA ASP A 123 22.23 -4.10 26.05
C ASP A 123 21.89 -5.42 25.32
N GLY A 124 22.85 -6.13 24.75
CA GLY A 124 22.58 -7.45 24.15
C GLY A 124 21.60 -7.43 22.96
N VAL A 125 21.42 -6.27 22.32
CA VAL A 125 20.52 -6.09 21.18
C VAL A 125 21.19 -6.62 19.91
N ILE A 126 21.11 -7.94 19.70
CA ILE A 126 21.59 -8.60 18.49
C ILE A 126 20.49 -8.46 17.40
N PHE A 127 20.88 -8.06 16.17
CA PHE A 127 20.00 -7.94 14.99
C PHE A 127 18.96 -6.79 14.98
N ALA A 128 19.26 -5.63 15.59
CA ALA A 128 18.34 -4.48 15.59
C ALA A 128 18.26 -3.67 14.28
N SER A 129 19.17 -3.89 13.32
CA SER A 129 19.25 -3.09 12.09
C SER A 129 17.90 -3.03 11.35
N ALA A 130 17.33 -1.82 11.30
CA ALA A 130 16.05 -1.51 10.66
C ALA A 130 14.87 -2.39 11.14
N LYS A 131 14.91 -2.90 12.38
CA LYS A 131 13.88 -3.81 12.93
C LYS A 131 12.46 -3.23 12.80
N GLU A 132 12.27 -1.97 13.19
CA GLU A 132 10.96 -1.30 13.15
C GLU A 132 10.54 -0.83 11.75
N LEU A 133 11.47 -0.87 10.78
CA LEU A 133 11.20 -0.53 9.39
C LEU A 133 10.81 -1.74 8.53
N ILE A 134 11.04 -2.96 9.03
CA ILE A 134 10.61 -4.24 8.44
C ILE A 134 10.03 -5.11 9.57
N SER A 135 8.89 -4.69 10.12
CA SER A 135 8.26 -5.39 11.25
C SER A 135 7.12 -6.32 10.82
N ASP A 136 6.56 -6.13 9.62
CA ASP A 136 5.36 -6.88 9.20
C ASP A 136 5.67 -8.27 8.63
N VAL A 137 6.91 -8.54 8.22
CA VAL A 137 7.30 -9.83 7.60
C VAL A 137 7.38 -10.96 8.63
N ILE A 138 7.61 -10.64 9.90
CA ILE A 138 7.73 -11.63 10.98
C ILE A 138 6.35 -11.99 11.56
N LEU A 139 5.44 -11.01 11.61
CA LEU A 139 4.11 -11.15 12.19
C LEU A 139 3.06 -10.50 11.27
N GLY A 140 2.59 -11.28 10.28
CA GLY A 140 1.28 -11.02 9.68
C GLY A 140 1.22 -10.40 8.28
N PHE A 141 2.34 -10.02 7.66
CA PHE A 141 2.41 -9.46 6.30
C PHE A 141 1.36 -8.35 6.03
N SER A 142 0.96 -7.60 7.05
CA SER A 142 -0.14 -6.63 6.98
C SER A 142 0.16 -5.54 5.96
N ALA A 143 1.38 -5.01 5.92
CA ALA A 143 1.81 -4.04 4.90
C ALA A 143 1.52 -4.53 3.48
N TYR A 144 1.65 -5.82 3.20
CA TYR A 144 1.47 -6.37 1.86
C TYR A 144 0.01 -6.74 1.56
N LEU A 145 -0.74 -7.23 2.55
CA LEU A 145 -2.11 -7.71 2.38
C LEU A 145 -3.18 -6.66 2.69
N ASP A 146 -3.00 -5.82 3.71
CA ASP A 146 -3.94 -4.73 3.99
C ASP A 146 -3.91 -3.68 2.87
N THR A 147 -2.75 -3.45 2.25
CA THR A 147 -2.64 -2.62 1.05
C THR A 147 -3.57 -3.09 -0.08
N LEU A 148 -3.67 -4.41 -0.30
CA LEU A 148 -4.61 -4.99 -1.26
C LEU A 148 -6.06 -4.64 -0.93
N PHE A 149 -6.48 -4.77 0.34
CA PHE A 149 -7.87 -4.52 0.73
C PHE A 149 -8.29 -3.05 0.63
N THR A 150 -7.33 -2.15 0.47
CA THR A 150 -7.56 -0.72 0.19
C THR A 150 -7.55 -0.35 -1.30
N SER A 151 -7.52 -1.34 -2.20
CA SER A 151 -7.55 -1.11 -3.66
C SER A 151 -8.80 -0.38 -4.15
N LEU A 152 -9.88 -0.44 -3.37
CA LEU A 152 -11.16 0.22 -3.62
C LEU A 152 -11.46 1.34 -2.62
N SER A 153 -10.42 1.87 -1.96
CA SER A 153 -10.56 2.99 -1.02
C SER A 153 -11.41 4.13 -1.62
N PRO A 154 -12.34 4.71 -0.82
CA PRO A 154 -12.47 4.60 0.64
C PRO A 154 -13.20 3.34 1.16
N GLU A 155 -13.78 2.54 0.28
CA GLU A 155 -14.37 1.25 0.64
C GLU A 155 -13.29 0.17 0.85
N VAL A 156 -13.60 -0.78 1.72
CA VAL A 156 -12.76 -1.96 2.00
C VAL A 156 -13.55 -3.23 1.70
N TRP A 157 -12.87 -4.26 1.23
CA TRP A 157 -13.49 -5.53 0.83
C TRP A 157 -12.92 -6.75 1.56
N GLY A 158 -11.98 -6.52 2.46
CA GLY A 158 -11.44 -7.54 3.34
C GLY A 158 -10.55 -6.96 4.43
N MET A 159 -9.96 -7.85 5.22
CA MET A 159 -8.97 -7.53 6.26
C MET A 159 -8.02 -8.72 6.46
N SER A 160 -6.82 -8.43 6.94
CA SER A 160 -5.87 -9.45 7.40
C SER A 160 -5.82 -9.55 8.92
N ILE A 161 -5.60 -10.77 9.41
CA ILE A 161 -5.26 -11.10 10.79
C ILE A 161 -3.95 -11.88 10.78
N GLY A 162 -2.88 -11.24 11.25
CA GLY A 162 -1.56 -11.82 11.30
C GLY A 162 -1.41 -12.84 12.41
N ARG A 163 -0.69 -13.93 12.14
CA ARG A 163 -0.20 -14.88 13.14
C ARG A 163 1.21 -15.34 12.77
N PRO A 164 1.99 -15.86 13.73
CA PRO A 164 3.18 -16.63 13.41
C PRO A 164 2.86 -17.73 12.36
N GLY A 165 3.68 -17.79 11.30
CA GLY A 165 3.54 -18.80 10.23
C GLY A 165 2.52 -18.51 9.14
N GLY A 166 1.66 -17.49 9.28
CA GLY A 166 0.67 -17.21 8.24
C GLY A 166 -0.28 -16.06 8.53
N VAL A 167 -1.15 -15.80 7.57
CA VAL A 167 -2.12 -14.70 7.64
C VAL A 167 -3.50 -15.22 7.33
N ILE A 168 -4.44 -14.97 8.24
CA ILE A 168 -5.85 -15.23 8.01
C ILE A 168 -6.41 -14.05 7.24
N VAL A 169 -6.96 -14.32 6.06
CA VAL A 169 -7.59 -13.33 5.18
C VAL A 169 -9.10 -13.49 5.26
N LEU A 170 -9.77 -12.41 5.65
CA LEU A 170 -11.23 -12.33 5.66
C LEU A 170 -11.67 -11.45 4.51
N LEU A 171 -12.40 -12.03 3.57
CA LEU A 171 -13.02 -11.30 2.47
C LEU A 171 -14.48 -11.10 2.81
N TYR A 172 -15.01 -9.90 2.64
CA TYR A 172 -16.40 -9.59 2.97
C TYR A 172 -17.39 -10.07 1.90
N GLY A 173 -16.90 -10.37 0.69
CA GLY A 173 -17.74 -10.72 -0.45
C GLY A 173 -18.54 -9.53 -1.02
N GLY A 174 -18.19 -8.32 -0.61
CA GLY A 174 -18.78 -7.05 -1.03
C GLY A 174 -18.00 -5.88 -0.44
N LEU A 175 -18.45 -4.65 -0.71
CA LEU A 175 -17.82 -3.44 -0.19
C LEU A 175 -18.42 -3.01 1.16
N ILE A 176 -17.58 -2.86 2.16
CA ILE A 176 -17.91 -2.21 3.44
C ILE A 176 -17.30 -0.81 3.43
N ALA A 177 -18.00 0.16 4.03
CA ALA A 177 -17.43 1.50 4.20
C ALA A 177 -16.21 1.44 5.13
N GLY A 178 -15.05 1.91 4.68
CA GLY A 178 -13.84 1.96 5.50
C GLY A 178 -13.77 3.16 6.45
N GLN A 179 -14.70 4.11 6.29
CA GLN A 179 -14.79 5.32 7.10
C GLN A 179 -16.26 5.68 7.35
N ASP A 180 -16.54 6.24 8.52
CA ASP A 180 -17.85 6.81 8.83
C ASP A 180 -18.10 8.11 8.04
N ASN A 181 -19.36 8.55 7.98
CA ASN A 181 -19.68 9.80 7.30
C ASN A 181 -19.19 11.03 8.09
N LEU A 182 -19.08 10.91 9.41
CA LEU A 182 -18.58 11.97 10.29
C LEU A 182 -17.20 11.60 10.82
N PRO A 183 -16.34 12.59 11.11
CA PRO A 183 -15.07 12.34 11.77
C PRO A 183 -15.32 11.70 13.15
N ALA A 184 -14.78 10.50 13.37
CA ALA A 184 -14.97 9.75 14.61
C ALA A 184 -14.20 10.40 15.78
N ASP A 185 -13.01 10.92 15.49
CA ASP A 185 -12.17 11.57 16.50
C ASP A 185 -12.24 13.10 16.40
N LYS A 186 -12.23 13.77 17.55
CA LYS A 186 -12.21 15.24 17.61
C LYS A 186 -11.02 15.84 16.86
N ILE A 187 -9.87 15.15 16.82
CA ILE A 187 -8.69 15.62 16.10
C ILE A 187 -8.93 15.73 14.59
N GLN A 188 -9.79 14.89 14.03
CA GLN A 188 -10.12 14.91 12.62
C GLN A 188 -10.97 16.14 12.23
N LEU A 189 -11.57 16.85 13.21
CA LEU A 189 -12.23 18.14 12.98
C LEU A 189 -11.23 19.28 12.71
N LEU A 190 -9.95 19.08 13.04
CA LEU A 190 -8.88 20.05 12.78
C LEU A 190 -8.16 19.79 11.45
N GLY A 191 -8.58 18.79 10.68
CA GLY A 191 -8.00 18.48 9.38
C GLY A 191 -8.22 19.63 8.37
N PRO A 192 -7.31 19.81 7.39
CA PRO A 192 -7.49 20.80 6.33
C PRO A 192 -8.79 20.53 5.56
N SER A 193 -9.41 21.60 5.04
CA SER A 193 -10.76 21.64 4.47
C SER A 193 -11.21 20.32 3.85
N ILE A 194 -12.19 19.69 4.50
CA ILE A 194 -12.84 18.48 4.01
C ILE A 194 -13.50 18.83 2.69
N HIS A 195 -12.97 18.34 1.57
CA HIS A 195 -13.77 18.29 0.36
C HIS A 195 -14.90 17.29 0.62
N LEU A 196 -16.06 17.80 1.05
CA LEU A 196 -17.30 17.05 1.29
C LEU A 196 -17.85 16.38 0.03
N ALA A 197 -17.21 16.60 -1.13
CA ALA A 197 -17.48 15.88 -2.36
C ALA A 197 -17.02 14.42 -2.19
N ARG A 198 -17.85 13.63 -1.53
CA ARG A 198 -17.82 12.18 -1.63
C ARG A 198 -17.99 11.86 -3.12
N SER A 199 -17.01 11.18 -3.72
CA SER A 199 -17.30 10.42 -4.95
C SER A 199 -18.43 9.47 -4.57
N GLU A 200 -19.61 9.63 -5.19
CA GLU A 200 -20.76 8.77 -4.92
C GLU A 200 -20.30 7.32 -4.88
N ARG A 201 -20.72 6.60 -3.82
CA ARG A 201 -20.37 5.21 -3.58
C ARG A 201 -20.86 4.41 -4.78
N THR A 202 -19.97 4.15 -5.73
CA THR A 202 -20.28 3.33 -6.89
C THR A 202 -19.96 1.91 -6.45
N ASP A 203 -20.96 1.23 -5.87
CA ASP A 203 -20.86 -0.22 -5.74
C ASP A 203 -20.84 -0.79 -7.16
N PRO A 204 -19.72 -1.38 -7.62
CA PRO A 204 -19.65 -1.88 -8.98
C PRO A 204 -20.52 -3.14 -9.18
N GLY A 205 -21.20 -3.62 -8.13
CA GLY A 205 -22.01 -4.84 -8.18
C GLY A 205 -21.13 -6.07 -8.40
N LEU A 206 -19.95 -6.09 -7.79
CA LEU A 206 -18.97 -7.16 -8.02
C LEU A 206 -19.44 -8.46 -7.38
N GLU A 207 -19.36 -9.54 -8.15
CA GLU A 207 -19.55 -10.89 -7.65
C GLU A 207 -18.55 -11.21 -6.53
N PRO A 208 -18.96 -11.86 -5.42
CA PRO A 208 -18.07 -12.20 -4.31
C PRO A 208 -16.79 -12.94 -4.73
N LYS A 209 -16.87 -13.72 -5.82
CA LYS A 209 -15.73 -14.45 -6.39
C LYS A 209 -14.64 -13.55 -6.95
N ALA A 210 -14.96 -12.33 -7.40
CA ALA A 210 -13.96 -11.39 -7.93
C ALA A 210 -12.92 -11.02 -6.86
N TYR A 211 -13.37 -10.75 -5.64
CA TYR A 211 -12.50 -10.49 -4.48
C TYR A 211 -11.57 -11.66 -4.17
N ALA A 212 -12.09 -12.89 -4.18
CA ALA A 212 -11.27 -14.08 -3.95
C ALA A 212 -10.22 -14.28 -5.05
N LYS A 213 -10.59 -14.05 -6.31
CA LYS A 213 -9.65 -14.10 -7.43
C LYS A 213 -8.58 -13.01 -7.33
N ALA A 214 -8.94 -11.80 -6.93
CA ALA A 214 -8.01 -10.70 -6.71
C ALA A 214 -7.01 -11.03 -5.61
N ALA A 215 -7.48 -11.55 -4.47
CA ALA A 215 -6.60 -11.97 -3.37
C ALA A 215 -5.65 -13.10 -3.80
N HIS A 216 -6.15 -14.10 -4.53
CA HIS A 216 -5.31 -15.19 -5.03
C HIS A 216 -4.23 -14.68 -6.01
N TRP A 217 -4.61 -13.83 -6.96
CA TRP A 217 -3.67 -13.22 -7.90
C TRP A 217 -2.61 -12.40 -7.16
N TRP A 218 -3.01 -11.58 -6.20
CA TRP A 218 -2.11 -10.74 -5.40
C TRP A 218 -1.09 -11.59 -4.64
N VAL A 219 -1.56 -12.61 -3.90
CA VAL A 219 -0.68 -13.51 -3.13
C VAL A 219 0.29 -14.25 -4.05
N ALA A 220 -0.16 -14.73 -5.22
CA ALA A 220 0.72 -15.38 -6.19
C ALA A 220 1.82 -14.43 -6.71
N LYS A 221 1.48 -13.14 -6.92
CA LYS A 221 2.45 -12.11 -7.30
C LYS A 221 3.40 -11.74 -6.17
N LEU A 222 2.91 -11.61 -4.94
CA LEU A 222 3.76 -11.42 -3.76
C LEU A 222 4.76 -12.58 -3.61
N ASN A 223 4.32 -13.83 -3.80
CA ASN A 223 5.21 -14.99 -3.74
C ASN A 223 6.37 -14.88 -4.75
N THR A 224 6.05 -14.48 -5.99
CA THR A 224 7.07 -14.25 -7.04
C THR A 224 7.99 -13.08 -6.67
N MET A 225 7.41 -12.00 -6.16
CA MET A 225 8.13 -10.80 -5.75
C MET A 225 9.10 -11.07 -4.62
N PHE A 226 8.67 -11.74 -3.55
CA PHE A 226 9.57 -12.10 -2.45
C PHE A 226 10.64 -13.09 -2.90
N SER A 227 10.33 -14.02 -3.79
CA SER A 227 11.33 -14.94 -4.35
C SER A 227 12.49 -14.19 -5.01
N ILE A 228 12.20 -13.08 -5.72
CA ILE A 228 13.20 -12.22 -6.36
C ILE A 228 13.85 -11.24 -5.37
N ALA A 229 13.04 -10.57 -4.55
CA ALA A 229 13.50 -9.56 -3.59
C ALA A 229 14.46 -10.15 -2.54
N THR A 230 14.33 -11.44 -2.24
CA THR A 230 15.15 -12.13 -1.25
C THR A 230 16.17 -13.07 -1.86
N GLU A 231 16.35 -13.07 -3.19
CA GLU A 231 17.34 -13.90 -3.90
C GLU A 231 18.75 -13.36 -3.65
N PRO A 232 19.64 -14.10 -2.97
CA PRO A 232 20.97 -13.60 -2.64
C PRO A 232 21.81 -13.21 -3.87
N ALA A 233 21.64 -13.91 -4.99
CA ALA A 233 22.36 -13.60 -6.23
C ALA A 233 22.06 -12.19 -6.77
N ASN A 234 20.89 -11.60 -6.44
CA ASN A 234 20.56 -10.23 -6.82
C ASN A 234 21.38 -9.17 -6.07
N TYR A 235 22.13 -9.58 -5.06
CA TYR A 235 22.94 -8.71 -4.21
C TYR A 235 24.43 -9.05 -4.24
N ALA A 236 24.88 -9.81 -5.24
CA ALA A 236 26.29 -10.19 -5.40
C ALA A 236 26.90 -9.73 -6.74
N PRO A 237 27.02 -8.41 -7.02
CA PRO A 237 27.43 -7.86 -8.32
C PRO A 237 28.77 -8.39 -8.83
N VAL A 238 29.71 -8.62 -7.92
CA VAL A 238 31.09 -9.06 -8.20
C VAL A 238 31.39 -10.39 -7.52
N GLY A 239 30.36 -11.19 -7.24
CA GLY A 239 30.47 -12.47 -6.53
C GLY A 239 30.59 -12.35 -5.01
N VAL A 240 30.64 -11.14 -4.47
CA VAL A 240 30.57 -10.85 -3.03
C VAL A 240 29.18 -10.32 -2.71
N TYR A 241 28.51 -10.92 -1.73
CA TYR A 241 27.20 -10.52 -1.25
C TYR A 241 27.28 -9.16 -0.53
N ASP A 242 26.36 -8.26 -0.84
CA ASP A 242 26.23 -6.93 -0.23
C ASP A 242 24.96 -6.90 0.64
N GLU A 243 25.15 -7.19 1.92
CA GLU A 243 24.07 -7.28 2.92
C GLU A 243 23.41 -5.93 3.22
N ALA A 244 24.16 -4.82 3.15
CA ALA A 244 23.62 -3.48 3.32
C ALA A 244 22.63 -3.16 2.20
N MET A 245 23.03 -3.38 0.93
CA MET A 245 22.16 -3.19 -0.23
C MET A 245 20.94 -4.12 -0.17
N ALA A 246 21.10 -5.37 0.27
CA ALA A 246 19.99 -6.29 0.47
C ALA A 246 18.99 -5.77 1.51
N LEU A 247 19.47 -5.30 2.67
CA LEU A 247 18.61 -4.75 3.71
C LEU A 247 17.90 -3.48 3.23
N GLU A 248 18.62 -2.53 2.66
CA GLU A 248 18.06 -1.27 2.14
C GLU A 248 16.94 -1.52 1.15
N LYS A 249 17.08 -2.53 0.29
CA LYS A 249 16.07 -2.88 -0.69
C LYS A 249 14.82 -3.50 -0.06
N LEU A 250 15.00 -4.41 0.90
CA LEU A 250 13.87 -5.01 1.64
C LEU A 250 13.12 -3.95 2.47
N VAL A 251 13.84 -3.02 3.11
CA VAL A 251 13.25 -1.87 3.81
C VAL A 251 12.45 -1.04 2.81
N THR A 252 13.07 -0.64 1.70
CA THR A 252 12.42 0.23 0.69
C THR A 252 11.15 -0.43 0.14
N LEU A 253 11.19 -1.75 -0.13
CA LEU A 253 10.03 -2.50 -0.59
C LEU A 253 8.88 -2.43 0.42
N GLU A 254 9.12 -2.71 1.70
CA GLU A 254 8.06 -2.65 2.72
C GLU A 254 7.50 -1.23 2.86
N GLN A 255 8.36 -0.22 2.86
CA GLN A 255 7.95 1.17 2.99
C GLN A 255 7.07 1.63 1.82
N VAL A 256 7.35 1.20 0.59
CA VAL A 256 6.49 1.48 -0.57
C VAL A 256 5.07 0.93 -0.39
N PHE A 257 4.94 -0.29 0.13
CA PHE A 257 3.62 -0.86 0.45
C PHE A 257 2.92 -0.07 1.55
N ARG A 258 3.62 0.24 2.65
CA ARG A 258 3.08 1.04 3.76
C ARG A 258 2.64 2.45 3.34
N ASP A 259 3.37 3.09 2.43
CA ASP A 259 2.96 4.37 1.88
C ASP A 259 1.68 4.24 1.06
N CYS A 260 1.59 3.22 0.18
CA CYS A 260 0.40 3.00 -0.64
C CYS A 260 -0.83 2.66 0.21
N GLN A 261 -0.65 1.91 1.31
CA GLN A 261 -1.67 1.69 2.32
C GLN A 261 -2.11 3.01 2.95
N SER A 262 -1.15 3.80 3.42
CA SER A 262 -1.41 5.07 4.10
C SER A 262 -2.10 6.09 3.17
N LEU A 263 -1.69 6.17 1.91
CA LEU A 263 -2.37 6.98 0.88
C LEU A 263 -3.84 6.59 0.69
N ALA A 264 -4.16 5.32 0.90
CA ALA A 264 -5.50 4.79 0.78
C ALA A 264 -6.34 5.00 2.05
N THR A 265 -5.72 5.16 3.23
CA THR A 265 -6.42 5.36 4.50
C THR A 265 -6.56 6.83 4.88
N ILE A 266 -5.68 7.72 4.38
CA ILE A 266 -5.80 9.17 4.55
C ILE A 266 -6.82 9.71 3.55
N THR A 267 -8.10 9.39 3.71
CA THR A 267 -9.16 9.73 2.72
C THR A 267 -9.64 11.18 2.81
N ARG A 268 -9.45 11.84 3.96
CA ARG A 268 -10.01 13.18 4.25
C ARG A 268 -9.02 14.33 4.11
N ASP A 269 -7.73 14.04 3.95
CA ASP A 269 -6.67 15.05 3.88
C ASP A 269 -5.91 14.93 2.55
N ASN A 270 -6.40 15.63 1.52
CA ASN A 270 -5.75 15.64 0.21
C ASN A 270 -4.34 16.25 0.26
N HIS A 271 -4.05 17.17 1.18
CA HIS A 271 -2.73 17.77 1.29
C HIS A 271 -1.71 16.74 1.79
N ALA A 272 -2.04 16.01 2.87
CA ALA A 272 -1.20 14.93 3.37
C ALA A 272 -1.05 13.80 2.33
N ARG A 273 -2.14 13.42 1.64
CA ARG A 273 -2.07 12.44 0.54
C ARG A 273 -1.11 12.87 -0.56
N LEU A 274 -1.19 14.13 -1.00
CA LEU A 274 -0.32 14.65 -2.04
C LEU A 274 1.15 14.61 -1.61
N SER A 275 1.46 15.11 -0.42
CA SER A 275 2.82 15.10 0.14
C SER A 275 3.38 13.67 0.26
N LEU A 276 2.59 12.76 0.82
CA LEU A 276 2.97 11.35 0.94
C LEU A 276 3.14 10.69 -0.44
N SER A 277 2.34 11.07 -1.44
CA SER A 277 2.44 10.46 -2.78
C SER A 277 3.77 10.78 -3.46
N PHE A 278 4.30 12.00 -3.28
CA PHE A 278 5.62 12.35 -3.79
C PHE A 278 6.73 11.57 -3.07
N GLN A 279 6.58 11.31 -1.78
CA GLN A 279 7.50 10.46 -1.04
C GLN A 279 7.43 9.00 -1.51
N ALA A 280 6.23 8.45 -1.63
CA ALA A 280 5.96 7.08 -2.05
C ALA A 280 6.51 6.81 -3.45
N LEU A 281 6.15 7.67 -4.41
CA LEU A 281 6.70 7.63 -5.76
C LEU A 281 8.23 7.70 -5.66
N GLY A 282 8.80 8.59 -4.82
CA GLY A 282 10.26 8.80 -4.74
C GLY A 282 11.02 7.54 -4.31
N ARG A 283 10.41 6.70 -3.46
CA ARG A 283 10.97 5.40 -3.07
C ARG A 283 11.00 4.38 -4.21
N PHE A 284 10.11 4.48 -5.21
CA PHE A 284 10.20 3.63 -6.40
C PHE A 284 11.48 3.89 -7.21
N ASP A 285 12.03 5.10 -7.16
CA ASP A 285 13.30 5.45 -7.84
C ASP A 285 14.48 4.66 -7.26
N GLY A 286 14.51 4.49 -5.93
CA GLY A 286 15.50 3.65 -5.26
C GLY A 286 15.27 2.14 -5.46
N LEU A 287 14.01 1.74 -5.68
CA LEU A 287 13.61 0.34 -5.75
C LEU A 287 13.75 -0.28 -7.15
N ILE A 288 13.38 0.47 -8.19
CA ILE A 288 13.31 0.02 -9.59
C ILE A 288 14.45 0.65 -10.39
N SER A 289 15.33 -0.19 -10.96
CA SER A 289 16.44 0.30 -11.78
C SER A 289 15.92 0.99 -13.06
N GLY A 290 16.44 2.19 -13.34
CA GLY A 290 16.06 2.96 -14.53
C GLY A 290 14.69 3.64 -14.46
N PHE A 291 14.11 3.73 -13.26
CA PHE A 291 12.90 4.50 -13.01
C PHE A 291 13.14 5.98 -13.38
N LYS A 292 12.17 6.60 -14.05
CA LYS A 292 12.28 7.99 -14.52
C LYS A 292 11.17 8.82 -13.92
N TRP A 293 11.48 9.51 -12.84
CA TRP A 293 10.57 10.40 -12.13
C TRP A 293 9.72 11.29 -13.04
N ASP A 294 10.42 12.02 -13.92
CA ASP A 294 9.80 13.01 -14.80
C ASP A 294 8.76 12.41 -15.75
N SER A 295 8.81 11.09 -16.01
CA SER A 295 7.83 10.43 -16.87
C SER A 295 6.50 10.14 -16.18
N LEU A 296 6.47 10.08 -14.84
CA LEU A 296 5.30 9.65 -14.06
C LEU A 296 4.11 10.60 -14.15
N PHE A 297 4.39 11.90 -14.35
CA PHE A 297 3.39 12.95 -14.38
C PHE A 297 2.92 13.31 -15.80
N THR A 298 3.06 12.38 -16.73
CA THR A 298 2.60 12.54 -18.10
C THR A 298 1.43 11.59 -18.35
N HIS A 299 0.34 12.12 -18.90
CA HIS A 299 -0.86 11.33 -19.19
C HIS A 299 -0.54 10.16 -20.13
N ARG A 300 0.32 10.38 -21.12
CA ARG A 300 0.76 9.35 -22.06
C ARG A 300 1.44 8.18 -21.35
N THR A 301 2.39 8.45 -20.44
CA THR A 301 3.10 7.40 -19.72
C THR A 301 2.17 6.67 -18.76
N ALA A 302 1.38 7.41 -17.97
CA ALA A 302 0.45 6.82 -17.02
C ALA A 302 -0.61 5.94 -17.72
N SER A 303 -1.15 6.39 -18.86
CA SER A 303 -2.07 5.60 -19.69
C SER A 303 -1.43 4.34 -20.27
N GLY A 304 -0.17 4.44 -20.73
CA GLY A 304 0.57 3.28 -21.23
C GLY A 304 0.84 2.23 -20.15
N LEU A 305 1.16 2.68 -18.92
CA LEU A 305 1.30 1.80 -17.76
C LEU A 305 -0.03 1.14 -17.39
N LEU A 306 -1.12 1.91 -17.36
CA LEU A 306 -2.47 1.37 -17.11
C LEU A 306 -2.86 0.32 -18.16
N GLN A 307 -2.58 0.57 -19.44
CA GLN A 307 -2.83 -0.41 -20.50
C GLN A 307 -1.99 -1.68 -20.29
N THR A 308 -0.71 -1.54 -19.94
CA THR A 308 0.16 -2.68 -19.61
C THR A 308 -0.40 -3.51 -18.46
N LEU A 309 -1.03 -2.87 -17.46
CA LEU A 309 -1.70 -3.57 -16.37
C LEU A 309 -2.95 -4.31 -16.84
N ARG A 310 -3.76 -3.70 -17.72
CA ARG A 310 -4.93 -4.37 -18.31
C ARG A 310 -4.54 -5.62 -19.08
N ASP A 311 -3.40 -5.60 -19.75
CA ASP A 311 -2.88 -6.74 -20.52
C ASP A 311 -2.32 -7.87 -19.61
N ARG A 312 -1.87 -7.53 -18.40
CA ARG A 312 -1.17 -8.48 -17.49
C ARG A 312 -2.03 -9.00 -16.33
N ILE A 313 -2.97 -8.20 -15.87
CA ILE A 313 -3.90 -8.58 -14.81
C ILE A 313 -5.07 -9.31 -15.47
N PRO A 314 -5.55 -10.45 -14.94
CA PRO A 314 -6.74 -11.10 -15.48
C PRO A 314 -7.97 -10.17 -15.48
N PRO A 315 -8.79 -10.14 -16.54
CA PRO A 315 -9.93 -9.23 -16.66
C PRO A 315 -10.90 -9.27 -15.47
N GLU A 316 -11.14 -10.44 -14.88
CA GLU A 316 -11.97 -10.60 -13.69
C GLU A 316 -11.44 -9.91 -12.42
N VAL A 317 -10.16 -9.56 -12.38
CA VAL A 317 -9.48 -8.91 -11.26
C VAL A 317 -9.43 -7.39 -11.46
N HIS A 318 -9.57 -6.92 -12.72
CA HIS A 318 -9.55 -5.49 -13.06
C HIS A 318 -10.47 -4.65 -12.17
N PRO A 319 -11.75 -5.02 -11.97
CA PRO A 319 -12.68 -4.17 -11.22
C PRO A 319 -12.32 -4.02 -9.75
N VAL A 320 -11.45 -4.89 -9.21
CA VAL A 320 -10.99 -4.83 -7.82
C VAL A 320 -9.71 -4.01 -7.69
N LEU A 321 -8.79 -4.07 -8.67
CA LEU A 321 -7.45 -3.49 -8.54
C LEU A 321 -7.24 -2.18 -9.31
N LEU A 322 -7.83 -2.04 -10.49
CA LEU A 322 -7.57 -0.91 -11.40
C LEU A 322 -8.28 0.42 -11.07
N PRO A 323 -9.44 0.49 -10.38
CA PRO A 323 -10.20 1.74 -10.29
C PRO A 323 -9.43 2.95 -9.75
N ARG A 324 -8.58 2.76 -8.72
CA ARG A 324 -7.72 3.83 -8.20
C ARG A 324 -6.70 4.33 -9.22
N ALA A 325 -6.10 3.39 -9.96
CA ALA A 325 -5.12 3.73 -11.01
C ALA A 325 -5.81 4.49 -12.17
N GLU A 326 -7.02 4.08 -12.56
CA GLU A 326 -7.83 4.77 -13.58
C GLU A 326 -8.13 6.22 -13.18
N ARG A 327 -8.59 6.43 -11.95
CA ARG A 327 -8.83 7.78 -11.40
C ARG A 327 -7.56 8.65 -11.36
N ALA A 328 -6.40 8.05 -11.08
CA ALA A 328 -5.12 8.77 -11.11
C ALA A 328 -4.74 9.25 -12.53
N VAL A 329 -4.98 8.41 -13.55
CA VAL A 329 -4.76 8.80 -14.95
C VAL A 329 -5.71 9.92 -15.35
N GLU A 330 -6.98 9.85 -14.96
CA GLU A 330 -7.96 10.92 -15.19
C GLU A 330 -7.61 12.22 -14.46
N ALA A 331 -7.00 12.13 -13.26
CA ALA A 331 -6.55 13.29 -12.51
C ALA A 331 -5.48 14.09 -13.26
N LEU A 332 -4.59 13.42 -14.01
CA LEU A 332 -3.60 14.10 -14.86
C LEU A 332 -4.26 14.94 -15.95
N VAL A 333 -5.39 14.48 -16.51
CA VAL A 333 -6.19 15.24 -17.47
C VAL A 333 -6.79 16.47 -16.80
N LYS A 334 -7.37 16.33 -15.61
CA LYS A 334 -7.94 17.46 -14.86
C LYS A 334 -6.90 18.53 -14.51
N ILE A 335 -5.68 18.14 -14.17
CA ILE A 335 -4.57 19.07 -13.92
C ILE A 335 -4.18 19.78 -15.22
N ARG A 336 -4.00 19.03 -16.32
CA ARG A 336 -3.76 19.61 -17.65
C ARG A 336 -4.82 20.65 -18.03
N ASP A 337 -6.09 20.39 -17.73
CA ASP A 337 -7.20 21.28 -18.07
C ASP A 337 -7.26 22.55 -17.18
N GLY A 338 -6.48 22.61 -16.09
CA GLY A 338 -6.32 23.76 -15.21
C GLY A 338 -5.44 24.88 -15.79
N PHE A 339 -4.74 24.64 -16.90
CA PHE A 339 -4.01 25.68 -17.64
C PHE A 339 -4.99 26.57 -18.41
N PHE A 340 -5.30 27.75 -17.86
CA PHE A 340 -6.25 28.68 -18.47
C PHE A 340 -5.61 29.62 -19.49
N GLU A 341 -4.30 29.84 -19.44
CA GLU A 341 -3.60 30.69 -20.43
C GLU A 341 -3.45 30.03 -21.80
N ALA A 342 -3.49 28.69 -21.89
CA ALA A 342 -3.55 27.98 -23.16
C ALA A 342 -4.75 28.46 -23.99
N ARG A 343 -5.89 28.69 -23.34
CA ARG A 343 -7.10 29.24 -23.98
C ARG A 343 -6.90 30.65 -24.58
N ARG A 344 -5.81 31.35 -24.23
CA ARG A 344 -5.47 32.71 -24.72
C ARG A 344 -4.34 32.73 -25.75
N ALA A 345 -3.45 31.74 -25.79
CA ALA A 345 -2.23 31.76 -26.61
C ALA A 345 -2.25 30.77 -27.79
N SER A 346 -2.58 29.50 -27.56
CA SER A 346 -2.72 28.47 -28.59
C SER A 346 -3.59 27.30 -28.07
N ALA A 347 -4.32 26.62 -28.95
CA ALA A 347 -5.23 25.55 -28.52
C ALA A 347 -4.51 24.37 -27.81
N ASP A 348 -3.22 24.17 -28.07
CA ASP A 348 -2.49 22.95 -27.70
C ASP A 348 -1.33 23.16 -26.72
N GLY A 349 -1.05 24.40 -26.30
CA GLY A 349 0.14 24.72 -25.51
C GLY A 349 0.07 26.01 -24.70
N ILE A 350 1.15 26.27 -23.97
CA ILE A 350 1.38 27.53 -23.24
C ILE A 350 2.73 28.13 -23.62
N GLN A 351 2.80 29.45 -23.58
CA GLN A 351 4.04 30.20 -23.78
C GLN A 351 4.77 30.36 -22.44
N VAL A 352 6.02 29.92 -22.37
CA VAL A 352 6.85 30.03 -21.16
C VAL A 352 8.27 30.44 -21.54
N PRO A 353 9.01 31.13 -20.67
CA PRO A 353 10.43 31.40 -20.91
C PRO A 353 11.25 30.11 -21.06
N ASN A 354 12.07 30.04 -22.10
CA ASN A 354 13.04 28.98 -22.34
C ASN A 354 14.11 28.98 -21.24
N LYS A 355 14.47 27.79 -20.74
CA LYS A 355 15.40 27.63 -19.60
C LYS A 355 16.81 28.18 -19.84
N LYS A 356 17.25 28.28 -21.10
CA LYS A 356 18.60 28.70 -21.49
C LYS A 356 18.62 30.12 -22.03
N THR A 357 17.68 30.47 -22.91
CA THR A 357 17.70 31.75 -23.63
C THR A 357 16.82 32.82 -23.00
N GLY A 358 15.87 32.44 -22.14
CA GLY A 358 14.86 33.35 -21.56
C GLY A 358 13.80 33.84 -22.56
N GLN A 359 13.94 33.53 -23.85
CA GLN A 359 12.93 33.84 -24.87
C GLN A 359 11.68 32.99 -24.65
N LEU A 360 10.51 33.51 -25.05
CA LEU A 360 9.27 32.73 -24.99
C LEU A 360 9.37 31.54 -25.95
N GLU A 361 9.03 30.37 -25.44
CA GLU A 361 8.84 29.15 -26.21
C GLU A 361 7.47 28.57 -25.90
N GLU A 362 6.87 27.94 -26.91
CA GLU A 362 5.66 27.16 -26.72
C GLU A 362 6.02 25.76 -26.22
N ILE A 363 5.34 25.31 -25.18
CA ILE A 363 5.38 23.91 -24.74
C ILE A 363 4.00 23.29 -24.77
N SER A 364 3.95 21.99 -25.03
CA SER A 364 2.70 21.22 -24.92
C SER A 364 2.13 21.27 -23.51
N LEU A 365 0.81 21.15 -23.41
CA LEU A 365 0.13 21.05 -22.12
C LEU A 365 0.62 19.87 -21.27
N GLU A 366 0.97 18.74 -21.90
CA GLU A 366 1.52 17.59 -21.18
C GLU A 366 2.88 17.91 -20.53
N GLN A 367 3.76 18.61 -21.27
CA GLN A 367 5.02 19.08 -20.72
C GLN A 367 4.79 20.11 -19.60
N ALA A 368 3.83 21.01 -19.77
CA ALA A 368 3.47 22.00 -18.77
C ALA A 368 2.97 21.35 -17.46
N THR A 369 2.05 20.37 -17.54
CA THR A 369 1.56 19.61 -16.38
C THR A 369 2.69 18.94 -15.61
N ARG A 370 3.61 18.27 -16.31
CA ARG A 370 4.77 17.64 -15.68
C ARG A 370 5.65 18.66 -14.96
N GLU A 371 6.01 19.75 -15.63
CA GLU A 371 6.88 20.77 -15.05
C GLU A 371 6.22 21.47 -13.85
N TRP A 372 4.91 21.70 -13.93
CA TRP A 372 4.12 22.29 -12.85
C TRP A 372 4.02 21.38 -11.61
N LEU A 373 3.76 20.09 -11.79
CA LEU A 373 3.75 19.13 -10.68
C LEU A 373 5.14 18.96 -10.05
N THR A 374 6.20 18.99 -10.86
CA THR A 374 7.58 18.98 -10.36
C THR A 374 7.89 20.23 -9.53
N LEU A 375 7.40 21.38 -9.98
CA LEU A 375 7.55 22.64 -9.29
C LEU A 375 6.78 22.67 -7.97
N TYR A 376 5.56 22.12 -7.94
CA TYR A 376 4.78 21.95 -6.72
C TYR A 376 5.44 20.98 -5.73
N ARG A 377 6.00 19.86 -6.19
CA ARG A 377 6.80 18.97 -5.32
C ARG A 377 7.98 19.72 -4.70
N ASN A 378 8.73 20.46 -5.51
CA ASN A 378 9.95 21.13 -5.07
C ASN A 378 9.68 22.36 -4.17
N SER A 379 8.42 22.80 -4.05
CA SER A 379 8.03 23.89 -3.15
C SER A 379 8.04 23.51 -1.67
N LEU A 380 8.42 22.28 -1.30
CA LEU A 380 8.72 21.89 0.09
C LEU A 380 9.77 22.80 0.73
N HIS A 381 10.62 23.45 -0.07
CA HIS A 381 11.57 24.47 0.36
C HIS A 381 11.03 25.91 0.25
N GLY A 382 9.71 26.08 0.23
CA GLY A 382 9.02 27.37 0.10
C GLY A 382 8.75 27.79 -1.36
N PHE A 383 7.71 28.61 -1.55
CA PHE A 383 7.37 29.17 -2.86
C PHE A 383 8.15 30.45 -3.18
N ASP A 384 8.67 31.16 -2.18
CA ASP A 384 9.43 32.39 -2.38
C ASP A 384 10.95 32.13 -2.35
N GLN A 385 11.43 31.44 -3.39
CA GLN A 385 12.87 31.28 -3.56
C GLN A 385 13.43 32.43 -4.38
N SER A 386 14.44 33.12 -3.83
CA SER A 386 15.20 34.21 -4.48
C SER A 386 15.78 33.83 -5.85
N HIS A 387 15.90 32.52 -6.15
CA HIS A 387 16.39 31.96 -7.41
C HIS A 387 15.31 31.35 -8.31
N ARG A 388 14.02 31.56 -8.01
CA ARG A 388 12.93 31.00 -8.82
C ARG A 388 13.02 31.50 -10.26
N LYS A 389 13.17 30.57 -11.19
CA LYS A 389 13.44 30.88 -12.61
C LYS A 389 12.22 31.57 -13.22
N PRO A 390 12.38 32.48 -14.19
CA PRO A 390 11.26 33.13 -14.88
C PRO A 390 10.23 32.13 -15.43
N ARG A 391 10.70 30.96 -15.89
CA ARG A 391 9.85 29.86 -16.34
C ARG A 391 8.91 29.32 -15.25
N ASP A 392 9.44 29.11 -14.05
CA ASP A 392 8.66 28.58 -12.93
C ASP A 392 7.56 29.56 -12.53
N ARG A 393 7.86 30.87 -12.57
CA ARG A 393 6.88 31.93 -12.34
C ARG A 393 5.78 31.94 -13.40
N ALA A 394 6.14 31.80 -14.68
CA ALA A 394 5.18 31.70 -15.78
C ALA A 394 4.27 30.46 -15.64
N LEU A 395 4.84 29.31 -15.30
CA LEU A 395 4.07 28.08 -15.05
C LEU A 395 3.08 28.24 -13.89
N PHE A 396 3.48 28.86 -12.78
CA PHE A 396 2.56 29.14 -11.67
C PHE A 396 1.44 30.09 -12.06
N ALA A 397 1.76 31.14 -12.83
CA ALA A 397 0.77 32.13 -13.27
C ALA A 397 -0.24 31.55 -14.28
N ALA A 398 0.13 30.51 -15.03
CA ALA A 398 -0.67 29.96 -16.12
C ALA A 398 -1.72 28.90 -15.68
N HIS A 399 -1.71 28.45 -14.42
CA HIS A 399 -2.56 27.36 -13.92
C HIS A 399 -3.42 27.81 -12.74
N ASP A 400 -4.65 27.30 -12.64
CA ASP A 400 -5.62 27.62 -11.58
C ASP A 400 -5.28 27.10 -10.16
N GLY A 401 -4.15 26.40 -9.97
CA GLY A 401 -3.75 25.83 -8.69
C GLY A 401 -4.48 24.54 -8.27
N ARG A 402 -5.44 24.04 -9.03
CA ARG A 402 -6.25 22.88 -8.63
C ARG A 402 -5.50 21.56 -8.84
N ILE A 403 -5.31 20.80 -7.75
CA ILE A 403 -4.75 19.45 -7.79
C ILE A 403 -5.80 18.46 -7.27
N PRO A 404 -6.39 17.60 -8.12
CA PRO A 404 -7.29 16.54 -7.67
C PRO A 404 -6.57 15.58 -6.72
N GLY A 405 -7.21 15.18 -5.63
CA GLY A 405 -6.60 14.27 -4.64
C GLY A 405 -6.30 12.87 -5.21
N GLU A 406 -7.01 12.47 -6.27
CA GLU A 406 -6.83 11.19 -6.96
C GLU A 406 -5.45 11.07 -7.65
N ILE A 407 -4.74 12.18 -7.89
CA ILE A 407 -3.37 12.10 -8.42
C ILE A 407 -2.43 11.33 -7.49
N ALA A 408 -2.74 11.28 -6.19
CA ALA A 408 -1.98 10.53 -5.20
C ALA A 408 -1.98 9.01 -5.50
N ASP A 409 -3.01 8.52 -6.21
CA ASP A 409 -3.12 7.13 -6.63
C ASP A 409 -2.19 6.77 -7.81
N LEU A 410 -1.37 7.71 -8.31
CA LEU A 410 -0.24 7.37 -9.18
C LEU A 410 0.77 6.43 -8.47
N ALA A 411 0.91 6.55 -7.14
CA ALA A 411 1.71 5.61 -6.36
C ALA A 411 1.13 4.19 -6.41
N TRP A 412 -0.20 4.07 -6.33
CA TRP A 412 -0.90 2.79 -6.50
C TRP A 412 -0.72 2.21 -7.91
N LEU A 413 -0.79 3.04 -8.95
CA LEU A 413 -0.46 2.62 -10.32
C LEU A 413 0.95 2.01 -10.41
N GLN A 414 1.95 2.66 -9.82
CA GLN A 414 3.33 2.13 -9.81
C GLN A 414 3.46 0.85 -8.97
N LEU A 415 2.76 0.77 -7.84
CA LEU A 415 2.74 -0.46 -7.04
C LEU A 415 2.17 -1.64 -7.84
N LEU A 416 1.08 -1.43 -8.57
CA LEU A 416 0.52 -2.47 -9.45
C LEU A 416 1.48 -2.86 -10.57
N VAL A 417 2.23 -1.91 -11.14
CA VAL A 417 3.27 -2.21 -12.12
C VAL A 417 4.34 -3.10 -11.49
N LEU A 418 4.80 -2.77 -10.29
CA LEU A 418 5.78 -3.57 -9.55
C LEU A 418 5.26 -4.98 -9.23
N VAL A 419 4.05 -5.11 -8.68
CA VAL A 419 3.44 -6.40 -8.32
C VAL A 419 3.16 -7.25 -9.56
N SER A 420 2.71 -6.64 -10.66
CA SER A 420 2.49 -7.37 -11.92
C SER A 420 3.78 -7.72 -12.67
N ARG A 421 4.88 -7.04 -12.35
CA ARG A 421 6.22 -7.22 -12.95
C ARG A 421 7.33 -7.32 -11.88
N PRO A 422 7.34 -8.37 -11.05
CA PRO A 422 8.32 -8.46 -9.98
C PRO A 422 9.77 -8.54 -10.47
N GLU A 423 9.99 -8.88 -11.75
CA GLU A 423 11.31 -8.82 -12.40
C GLU A 423 11.96 -7.43 -12.39
N LEU A 424 11.18 -6.35 -12.18
CA LEU A 424 11.70 -4.99 -12.01
C LEU A 424 12.57 -4.83 -10.76
N LEU A 425 12.48 -5.79 -9.81
CA LEU A 425 13.35 -5.86 -8.64
C LEU A 425 14.70 -6.51 -8.96
N ILE A 426 15.00 -6.94 -10.18
CA ILE A 426 16.33 -7.45 -10.51
C ILE A 426 17.28 -6.25 -10.71
N ARG A 427 18.38 -6.19 -9.96
CA ARG A 427 19.38 -5.10 -10.07
C ARG A 427 20.41 -5.36 -11.16
N PHE A 428 20.88 -6.60 -11.28
CA PHE A 428 21.89 -6.98 -12.26
C PHE A 428 21.22 -7.77 -13.37
N SER A 429 21.05 -7.16 -14.54
CA SER A 429 20.77 -7.95 -15.74
C SER A 429 22.03 -8.75 -16.08
N PRO A 430 21.93 -10.06 -16.39
CA PRO A 430 23.08 -10.78 -16.91
C PRO A 430 23.62 -10.04 -18.14
N PRO A 431 24.94 -10.06 -18.39
CA PRO A 431 25.51 -9.41 -19.57
C PRO A 431 24.75 -9.90 -20.80
N LYS A 432 24.29 -8.95 -21.63
CA LYS A 432 23.69 -9.30 -22.92
C LYS A 432 24.74 -10.09 -23.69
N LYS A 433 24.47 -11.38 -23.90
CA LYS A 433 25.30 -12.25 -24.73
C LYS A 433 25.23 -11.82 -26.18
#